data_AF-A0A376LCM1-F1
#
_entry.id   AF-A0A376LCM1-F1
#
_cell.length_a   1.000
_cell.length_b   1.000
_cell.length_c   1.000
_cell.angle_alpha   90.00
_cell.angle_beta   90.00
_cell.angle_gamma   90.00
#
_symmetry.space_group_name_H-M   'P 1'
#
loop_
_entity.id
_entity.type
_entity.pdbx_description
1 polymer ?
#
loop_
_entity_poly.entity_id
_entity_poly.type
_entity_poly.pdbx_seq_one_letter_code
_entity_poly.pdbx_strand_id
1 'polypeptide(L)'
;MNLIAVAHYLQALECQRDANRVVALLGGKTPHIQNLAVGGVANPINLDGLGVLNLERLMYIKSFIDKLSDFVEQVYKVDTAVIAAFYPEWLTRGKGAVNYLSVPEFPTDSKNGSFLFPGGYIENADLSSYRPITSHSDEYLIKGIQESAKHSWYKDEAPQAPWEGTTIPAYDGWSDDGKYSWVKSPTFYGKTVEVGPLANMLVKLAAGRESTQNKLNEIVAIYQKLTGNTLEVAQLHSTLGRIIWSYRSLLRIAGYPAKSIQCTDHQYRQRRSHHLCEAEHSGYR
;
A
#
# COMPACT_ATOMS: atom_id res chain seq x y z
N MET A 1 15.97 -12.28 22.31
CA MET A 1 15.46 -11.69 21.06
C MET A 1 15.38 -12.74 19.95
N ASN A 2 16.47 -13.44 19.60
CA ASN A 2 16.47 -14.44 18.51
C ASN A 2 15.40 -15.54 18.61
N LEU A 3 15.20 -16.18 19.78
CA LEU A 3 14.19 -17.23 19.95
C LEU A 3 12.75 -16.72 19.72
N ILE A 4 12.45 -15.51 20.22
CA ILE A 4 11.14 -14.86 20.03
C ILE A 4 10.92 -14.59 18.53
N ALA A 5 11.93 -14.03 17.86
CA ALA A 5 11.86 -13.75 16.43
C ALA A 5 11.64 -15.03 15.59
N VAL A 6 12.26 -16.15 15.94
CA VAL A 6 12.02 -17.43 15.25
C VAL A 6 10.59 -17.94 15.48
N ALA A 7 10.05 -17.81 16.69
CA ALA A 7 8.66 -18.19 16.97
C ALA A 7 7.67 -17.33 16.16
N HIS A 8 7.86 -16.02 16.14
CA HIS A 8 7.03 -15.09 15.36
C HIS A 8 7.18 -15.29 13.85
N TYR A 9 8.37 -15.66 13.37
CA TYR A 9 8.58 -16.06 11.97
C TYR A 9 7.71 -17.25 11.57
N LEU A 10 7.65 -18.30 12.40
CA LEU A 10 6.80 -19.46 12.14
C LEU A 10 5.30 -19.11 12.19
N GLN A 11 4.88 -18.26 13.12
CA GLN A 11 3.50 -17.76 13.22
C GLN A 11 3.12 -16.89 12.01
N ALA A 12 4.05 -16.12 11.45
CA ALA A 12 3.81 -15.28 10.27
C ALA A 12 3.37 -16.11 9.05
N LEU A 13 3.82 -17.37 8.94
CA LEU A 13 3.42 -18.28 7.86
C LEU A 13 1.92 -18.60 7.87
N GLU A 14 1.28 -18.61 9.04
CA GLU A 14 -0.16 -18.77 9.16
C GLU A 14 -0.89 -17.47 8.79
N CYS A 15 -0.43 -16.33 9.31
CA CYS A 15 -1.04 -15.03 9.02
C CYS A 15 -1.05 -14.72 7.51
N GLN A 16 0.07 -14.94 6.81
CA GLN A 16 0.14 -14.69 5.36
C GLN A 16 -0.76 -15.64 4.55
N ARG A 17 -0.98 -16.86 5.06
CA ARG A 17 -1.86 -17.84 4.43
C ARG A 17 -3.32 -17.39 4.53
N ASP A 18 -3.74 -16.87 5.68
CA ASP A 18 -5.07 -16.27 5.84
C ASP A 18 -5.27 -15.03 4.94
N ALA A 19 -4.25 -14.19 4.79
CA ALA A 19 -4.30 -13.07 3.86
C ALA A 19 -4.50 -13.54 2.40
N ASN A 20 -3.77 -14.58 1.99
CA ASN A 20 -3.91 -15.15 0.65
C ASN A 20 -5.24 -15.90 0.43
N ARG A 21 -5.89 -16.40 1.49
CA ARG A 21 -7.26 -16.96 1.38
C ARG A 21 -8.27 -15.90 0.99
N VAL A 22 -8.15 -14.67 1.52
CA VAL A 22 -8.98 -13.52 1.11
C VAL A 22 -8.79 -13.24 -0.39
N VAL A 23 -7.53 -13.19 -0.85
CA VAL A 23 -7.20 -12.98 -2.27
C VAL A 23 -7.78 -14.08 -3.15
N ALA A 24 -7.67 -15.35 -2.73
CA ALA A 24 -8.17 -16.49 -3.50
C ALA A 24 -9.71 -16.48 -3.64
N LEU A 25 -10.45 -16.10 -2.59
CA LEU A 25 -11.92 -16.07 -2.62
C LEU A 25 -12.49 -15.05 -3.61
N LEU A 26 -11.81 -13.92 -3.82
CA LEU A 26 -12.21 -12.91 -4.80
C LEU A 26 -11.55 -13.12 -6.16
N GLY A 27 -10.26 -13.44 -6.16
CA GLY A 27 -9.43 -13.57 -7.36
C GLY A 27 -9.50 -14.94 -8.04
N GLY A 28 -10.21 -15.91 -7.47
CA GLY A 28 -10.30 -17.30 -7.93
C GLY A 28 -9.07 -18.15 -7.57
N LYS A 29 -7.86 -17.57 -7.59
CA LYS A 29 -6.60 -18.20 -7.18
C LYS A 29 -5.53 -17.15 -6.82
N THR A 30 -4.47 -17.59 -6.14
CA THR A 30 -3.25 -16.80 -5.90
C THR A 30 -2.04 -17.74 -5.80
N PRO A 31 -0.86 -17.41 -6.39
CA PRO A 31 -0.53 -16.21 -7.17
C PRO A 31 -1.28 -16.09 -8.51
N HIS A 32 -1.26 -14.88 -9.09
CA HIS A 32 -1.96 -14.50 -10.34
C HIS A 32 -3.49 -14.64 -10.28
N ILE A 33 -4.16 -13.63 -9.72
CA ILE A 33 -5.63 -13.54 -9.73
C ILE A 33 -6.20 -13.59 -11.16
N GLN A 34 -7.44 -14.06 -11.31
CA GLN A 34 -8.08 -14.27 -12.60
C GLN A 34 -9.52 -13.72 -12.64
N ASN A 35 -9.77 -12.62 -11.93
CA ASN A 35 -11.09 -11.98 -11.84
C ASN A 35 -11.13 -10.56 -12.45
N LEU A 36 -10.06 -10.08 -13.08
CA LEU A 36 -10.02 -8.74 -13.69
C LEU A 36 -10.47 -8.78 -15.15
N ALA A 37 -11.10 -7.70 -15.60
CA ALA A 37 -11.42 -7.44 -17.00
C ALA A 37 -11.25 -5.96 -17.31
N VAL A 38 -10.93 -5.61 -18.56
CA VAL A 38 -11.00 -4.20 -18.99
C VAL A 38 -12.46 -3.75 -18.87
N GLY A 39 -12.73 -2.83 -17.95
CA GLY A 39 -14.09 -2.38 -17.60
C GLY A 39 -14.59 -2.80 -16.21
N GLY A 40 -13.87 -3.66 -15.47
CA GLY A 40 -14.25 -4.01 -14.10
C GLY A 40 -13.73 -5.38 -13.63
N VAL A 41 -14.62 -6.17 -13.02
CA VAL A 41 -14.32 -7.49 -12.46
C VAL A 41 -15.31 -8.55 -12.95
N ALA A 42 -14.89 -9.81 -12.94
CA ALA A 42 -15.68 -10.96 -13.35
C ALA A 42 -16.51 -11.58 -12.19
N ASN A 43 -16.50 -10.99 -10.99
CA ASN A 43 -17.23 -11.52 -9.84
C ASN A 43 -18.75 -11.26 -9.99
N PRO A 44 -19.60 -12.29 -10.12
CA PRO A 44 -21.04 -12.11 -10.20
C PRO A 44 -21.63 -11.89 -8.80
N ILE A 45 -21.96 -10.64 -8.45
CA ILE A 45 -22.58 -10.31 -7.16
C ILE A 45 -24.08 -10.61 -7.22
N ASN A 46 -24.53 -11.61 -6.47
CA ASN A 46 -25.95 -11.93 -6.28
C ASN A 46 -26.12 -12.65 -4.94
N LEU A 47 -26.84 -12.02 -4.00
CA LEU A 47 -26.98 -12.51 -2.62
C LEU A 47 -27.81 -13.79 -2.50
N ASP A 48 -28.71 -14.02 -3.45
CA ASP A 48 -29.66 -15.16 -3.45
C ASP A 48 -29.23 -16.29 -4.40
N GLY A 49 -28.16 -16.07 -5.19
CA GLY A 49 -27.70 -17.02 -6.19
C GLY A 49 -26.84 -18.16 -5.61
N LEU A 50 -27.00 -19.36 -6.17
CA LEU A 50 -26.11 -20.49 -5.95
C LEU A 50 -24.88 -20.41 -6.87
N GLY A 51 -23.69 -20.69 -6.35
CA GLY A 51 -22.44 -20.74 -7.13
C GLY A 51 -21.85 -19.38 -7.53
N VAL A 52 -22.32 -18.27 -6.92
CA VAL A 52 -21.90 -16.89 -7.21
C VAL A 52 -21.40 -16.18 -5.95
N LEU A 53 -20.98 -14.92 -6.05
CA LEU A 53 -20.56 -14.12 -4.89
C LEU A 53 -21.80 -13.67 -4.10
N ASN A 54 -22.26 -14.57 -3.24
CA ASN A 54 -23.41 -14.39 -2.36
C ASN A 54 -23.01 -14.00 -0.93
N LEU A 55 -23.99 -13.86 -0.03
CA LEU A 55 -23.75 -13.44 1.36
C LEU A 55 -22.82 -14.40 2.12
N GLU A 56 -22.97 -15.71 1.90
CA GLU A 56 -22.16 -16.72 2.58
C GLU A 56 -20.68 -16.60 2.18
N ARG A 57 -20.38 -16.38 0.89
CA ARG A 57 -19.02 -16.11 0.41
C ARG A 57 -18.44 -14.82 1.00
N LEU A 58 -19.25 -13.76 1.11
CA LEU A 58 -18.83 -12.49 1.70
C LEU A 58 -18.53 -12.64 3.21
N MET A 59 -19.34 -13.39 3.95
CA MET A 59 -19.08 -13.72 5.35
C MET A 59 -17.81 -14.55 5.49
N TYR A 60 -17.56 -15.48 4.57
CA TYR A 60 -16.35 -16.29 4.59
C TYR A 60 -15.10 -15.42 4.36
N ILE A 61 -15.15 -14.47 3.43
CA ILE A 61 -14.09 -13.46 3.23
C ILE A 61 -13.85 -12.68 4.52
N LYS A 62 -14.91 -12.15 5.13
CA LYS A 62 -14.81 -11.35 6.36
C LYS A 62 -14.14 -12.13 7.50
N SER A 63 -14.44 -13.43 7.63
CA SER A 63 -13.85 -14.30 8.66
C SER A 63 -12.33 -14.41 8.58
N PHE A 64 -11.74 -14.33 7.37
CA PHE A 64 -10.29 -14.34 7.19
C PHE A 64 -9.67 -12.97 7.42
N ILE A 65 -10.35 -11.91 7.00
CA ILE A 65 -9.92 -10.52 7.25
C ILE A 65 -9.77 -10.27 8.75
N ASP A 66 -10.73 -10.73 9.56
CA ASP A 66 -10.73 -10.50 11.01
C ASP A 66 -9.55 -11.18 11.73
N LYS A 67 -9.01 -12.26 11.18
CA LYS A 67 -7.86 -12.98 11.76
C LYS A 67 -6.53 -12.26 11.61
N LEU A 68 -6.43 -11.31 10.68
CA LEU A 68 -5.15 -10.66 10.35
C LEU A 68 -4.75 -9.58 11.36
N SER A 69 -5.73 -8.92 11.99
CA SER A 69 -5.49 -7.72 12.78
C SER A 69 -4.56 -7.98 13.97
N ASP A 70 -4.80 -9.07 14.71
CA ASP A 70 -4.09 -9.35 15.95
C ASP A 70 -2.60 -9.60 15.71
N PHE A 71 -2.25 -10.43 14.73
CA PHE A 71 -0.86 -10.70 14.42
C PHE A 71 -0.12 -9.42 14.00
N VAL A 72 -0.73 -8.59 13.16
CA VAL A 72 -0.05 -7.40 12.65
C VAL A 72 0.11 -6.33 13.75
N GLU A 73 -0.90 -6.14 14.60
CA GLU A 73 -0.86 -5.14 15.67
C GLU A 73 -0.06 -5.59 16.90
N GLN A 74 -0.07 -6.87 17.25
CA GLN A 74 0.51 -7.38 18.50
C GLN A 74 1.90 -8.01 18.29
N VAL A 75 2.18 -8.56 17.11
CA VAL A 75 3.46 -9.20 16.80
C VAL A 75 4.29 -8.32 15.88
N TYR A 76 3.84 -8.09 14.64
CA TYR A 76 4.67 -7.42 13.63
C TYR A 76 5.02 -5.97 14.01
N LYS A 77 4.03 -5.18 14.48
CA LYS A 77 4.27 -3.82 14.97
C LYS A 77 5.26 -3.78 16.12
N VAL A 78 5.12 -4.69 17.08
CA VAL A 78 5.94 -4.74 18.30
C VAL A 78 7.37 -5.16 17.96
N ASP A 79 7.54 -6.23 17.17
CA ASP A 79 8.85 -6.72 16.74
C ASP A 79 9.63 -5.66 15.95
N THR A 80 8.94 -4.87 15.12
CA THR A 80 9.55 -3.75 14.39
C THR A 80 10.17 -2.73 15.35
N ALA A 81 9.45 -2.34 16.40
CA ALA A 81 9.96 -1.43 17.42
C ALA A 81 11.10 -2.06 18.25
N VAL A 82 10.99 -3.35 18.57
CA VAL A 82 12.03 -4.11 19.30
C VAL A 82 13.32 -4.19 18.49
N ILE A 83 13.25 -4.50 17.19
CA ILE A 83 14.43 -4.53 16.31
C ILE A 83 15.07 -3.14 16.25
N ALA A 84 14.27 -2.07 16.12
CA ALA A 84 14.80 -0.71 16.13
C ALA A 84 15.50 -0.37 17.46
N ALA A 85 14.98 -0.85 18.59
CA ALA A 85 15.56 -0.63 19.92
C ALA A 85 16.94 -1.29 20.08
N PHE A 86 17.15 -2.49 19.54
CA PHE A 86 18.43 -3.19 19.62
C PHE A 86 19.46 -2.71 18.58
N TYR A 87 19.02 -2.05 17.51
CA TYR A 87 19.88 -1.63 16.39
C TYR A 87 19.77 -0.12 16.08
N PRO A 88 19.91 0.79 17.07
CA PRO A 88 19.63 2.23 16.88
C PRO A 88 20.55 2.89 15.84
N GLU A 89 21.76 2.40 15.70
CA GLU A 89 22.75 2.81 14.69
C GLU A 89 22.28 2.63 13.24
N TRP A 90 21.30 1.75 12.97
CA TRP A 90 20.73 1.56 11.63
C TRP A 90 19.71 2.65 11.27
N LEU A 91 19.38 3.54 12.21
CA LEU A 91 18.60 4.76 11.96
C LEU A 91 19.45 5.90 11.40
N THR A 92 20.79 5.80 11.44
CA THR A 92 21.68 6.89 10.99
C THR A 92 22.33 6.60 9.63
N ARG A 93 22.08 5.42 9.04
CA ARG A 93 22.69 4.96 7.78
C ARG A 93 21.66 4.47 6.77
N GLY A 94 22.12 4.37 5.52
CA GLY A 94 21.35 3.78 4.43
C GLY A 94 20.34 4.73 3.80
N LYS A 95 20.50 6.06 3.89
CA LYS A 95 19.72 7.02 3.09
C LYS A 95 19.97 6.78 1.59
N GLY A 96 18.92 6.50 0.82
CA GLY A 96 19.02 6.10 -0.58
C GLY A 96 18.79 7.25 -1.58
N ALA A 97 17.86 8.15 -1.25
CA ALA A 97 17.60 9.35 -2.03
C ALA A 97 17.19 10.51 -1.11
N VAL A 98 17.08 11.70 -1.70
CA VAL A 98 16.46 12.88 -1.09
C VAL A 98 15.09 13.18 -1.69
N ASN A 99 14.73 12.57 -2.81
CA ASN A 99 13.44 12.77 -3.45
C ASN A 99 12.57 11.52 -3.29
N TYR A 100 11.28 11.70 -3.03
CA TYR A 100 10.34 10.61 -2.79
C TYR A 100 9.06 10.78 -3.59
N LEU A 101 8.53 9.68 -4.15
CA LEU A 101 7.28 9.70 -4.91
C LEU A 101 6.36 8.55 -4.48
N SER A 102 5.07 8.86 -4.31
CA SER A 102 4.03 7.87 -4.16
C SER A 102 2.74 8.34 -4.85
N VAL A 103 1.98 7.40 -5.41
CA VAL A 103 0.69 7.70 -6.04
C VAL A 103 -0.46 7.55 -5.04
N PRO A 104 -1.56 8.29 -5.20
CA PRO A 104 -2.75 8.05 -4.39
C PRO A 104 -3.32 6.66 -4.73
N GLU A 105 -3.97 5.99 -3.77
CA GLU A 105 -4.40 4.60 -3.94
C GLU A 105 -5.73 4.32 -3.24
N PHE A 106 -6.41 3.26 -3.70
CA PHE A 106 -7.75 2.82 -3.30
C PHE A 106 -8.85 3.83 -3.68
N PRO A 107 -9.21 3.91 -4.98
CA PRO A 107 -10.30 4.78 -5.44
C PRO A 107 -11.66 4.29 -4.90
N THR A 108 -12.59 5.22 -4.62
CA THR A 108 -13.90 4.89 -4.05
C THR A 108 -15.09 5.50 -4.79
N ASP A 109 -14.86 6.31 -5.81
CA ASP A 109 -15.93 6.88 -6.64
C ASP A 109 -16.11 6.12 -7.97
N SER A 110 -17.14 6.50 -8.73
CA SER A 110 -17.45 5.92 -10.05
C SER A 110 -16.64 6.53 -11.19
N LYS A 111 -15.62 7.35 -10.90
CA LYS A 111 -14.84 8.12 -11.88
C LYS A 111 -13.32 7.95 -11.70
N ASN A 112 -12.90 6.80 -11.16
CA ASN A 112 -11.50 6.44 -10.95
C ASN A 112 -10.72 7.42 -10.03
N GLY A 113 -11.40 8.00 -9.04
CA GLY A 113 -10.84 8.98 -8.11
C GLY A 113 -11.25 8.73 -6.66
N SER A 114 -11.25 9.81 -5.87
CA SER A 114 -11.60 9.80 -4.45
C SER A 114 -10.79 8.76 -3.65
N PHE A 115 -9.47 8.89 -3.69
CA PHE A 115 -8.55 7.91 -3.11
C PHE A 115 -8.53 7.96 -1.58
N LEU A 116 -8.51 6.78 -0.95
CA LEU A 116 -8.39 6.67 0.51
C LEU A 116 -6.98 7.02 1.01
N PHE A 117 -5.96 6.73 0.21
CA PHE A 117 -4.57 7.08 0.49
C PHE A 117 -4.11 8.22 -0.42
N PRO A 118 -3.50 9.28 0.15
CA PRO A 118 -2.94 10.36 -0.63
C PRO A 118 -1.63 9.92 -1.30
N GLY A 119 -1.33 10.58 -2.42
CA GLY A 119 -0.03 10.54 -3.09
C GLY A 119 0.60 11.92 -3.17
N GLY A 120 1.84 11.96 -3.64
CA GLY A 120 2.61 13.18 -3.75
C GLY A 120 4.07 12.94 -4.07
N TYR A 121 4.76 14.05 -4.29
CA TYR A 121 6.18 14.13 -4.56
C TYR A 121 6.85 15.05 -3.51
N ILE A 122 7.92 14.56 -2.90
CA ILE A 122 8.76 15.30 -1.96
C ILE A 122 10.12 15.49 -2.63
N GLU A 123 10.60 16.73 -2.64
CA GLU A 123 11.92 17.09 -3.18
C GLU A 123 12.85 17.47 -2.03
N ASN A 124 14.13 17.08 -2.14
CA ASN A 124 15.19 17.46 -1.19
C ASN A 124 14.89 17.16 0.29
N ALA A 125 14.12 16.10 0.55
CA ALA A 125 13.64 15.67 1.86
C ALA A 125 12.83 16.73 2.62
N ASP A 126 12.30 17.73 1.93
CA ASP A 126 11.46 18.78 2.53
C ASP A 126 9.98 18.39 2.46
N LEU A 127 9.43 17.97 3.61
CA LEU A 127 8.01 17.62 3.73
C LEU A 127 7.10 18.85 3.65
N SER A 128 7.60 20.05 3.94
CA SER A 128 6.77 21.26 3.95
C SER A 128 6.40 21.73 2.54
N SER A 129 7.28 21.49 1.57
CA SER A 129 7.09 21.84 0.16
C SER A 129 6.62 20.67 -0.70
N TYR A 130 6.04 19.62 -0.09
CA TYR A 130 5.58 18.47 -0.86
C TYR A 130 4.49 18.88 -1.86
N ARG A 131 4.50 18.26 -3.03
CA ARG A 131 3.47 18.45 -4.05
C ARG A 131 2.44 17.33 -3.96
N PRO A 132 1.17 17.60 -3.63
CA PRO A 132 0.13 16.58 -3.64
C PRO A 132 -0.13 16.06 -5.05
N ILE A 133 -0.40 14.75 -5.15
CA ILE A 133 -0.92 14.11 -6.35
C ILE A 133 -2.24 13.43 -5.96
N THR A 134 -3.35 13.91 -6.54
CA THR A 134 -4.71 13.48 -6.18
C THR A 134 -5.44 12.74 -7.31
N SER A 135 -4.83 12.66 -8.50
CA SER A 135 -5.38 12.00 -9.67
C SER A 135 -4.33 11.12 -10.34
N HIS A 136 -4.75 9.97 -10.85
CA HIS A 136 -3.89 9.13 -11.71
C HIS A 136 -3.68 9.74 -13.10
N SER A 137 -4.49 10.74 -13.47
CA SER A 137 -4.36 11.48 -14.73
C SER A 137 -3.57 12.80 -14.57
N ASP A 138 -2.82 12.97 -13.48
CA ASP A 138 -2.02 14.18 -13.25
C ASP A 138 -0.91 14.30 -14.31
N GLU A 139 -0.99 15.32 -15.17
CA GLU A 139 -0.02 15.53 -16.24
C GLU A 139 1.40 15.78 -15.73
N TYR A 140 1.56 16.36 -14.54
CA TYR A 140 2.90 16.58 -13.98
C TYR A 140 3.56 15.25 -13.62
N LEU A 141 2.80 14.32 -13.06
CA LEU A 141 3.29 12.98 -12.79
C LEU A 141 3.65 12.28 -14.11
N ILE A 142 2.72 12.29 -15.08
CA ILE A 142 2.87 11.57 -16.35
C ILE A 142 4.07 12.09 -17.16
N LYS A 143 4.17 13.41 -17.34
CA LYS A 143 5.23 14.04 -18.15
C LYS A 143 6.61 13.98 -17.50
N GLY A 144 6.68 13.74 -16.19
CA GLY A 144 7.95 13.74 -15.45
C GLY A 144 8.73 12.43 -15.55
N ILE A 145 8.10 11.32 -15.90
CA ILE A 145 8.71 9.98 -15.84
C ILE A 145 9.48 9.69 -17.14
N GLN A 146 10.76 9.34 -17.00
CA GLN A 146 11.61 8.89 -18.11
C GLN A 146 12.50 7.73 -17.67
N GLU A 147 12.93 6.89 -18.62
CA GLU A 147 13.87 5.79 -18.39
C GLU A 147 15.07 5.88 -19.31
N SER A 148 16.28 5.64 -18.80
CA SER A 148 17.51 5.52 -19.59
C SER A 148 18.10 4.11 -19.49
N ALA A 149 18.79 3.66 -20.54
CA ALA A 149 19.53 2.40 -20.56
C ALA A 149 21.04 2.55 -20.78
N LYS A 150 21.61 3.73 -20.50
CA LYS A 150 23.07 3.97 -20.63
C LYS A 150 23.90 2.90 -19.90
N HIS A 151 23.51 2.52 -18.68
CA HIS A 151 24.18 1.50 -17.86
C HIS A 151 23.40 0.18 -17.79
N SER A 152 22.49 -0.04 -18.74
CA SER A 152 21.64 -1.23 -18.79
C SER A 152 21.82 -1.97 -20.12
N TRP A 153 21.57 -3.27 -20.14
CA TRP A 153 21.73 -4.14 -21.32
C TRP A 153 20.63 -3.95 -22.38
N TYR A 154 20.39 -2.70 -22.79
CA TYR A 154 19.52 -2.33 -23.90
C TYR A 154 20.23 -1.39 -24.87
N LYS A 155 19.77 -1.42 -26.12
CA LYS A 155 20.38 -0.69 -27.25
C LYS A 155 20.20 0.82 -27.17
N ASP A 156 19.00 1.29 -26.84
CA ASP A 156 18.67 2.72 -26.86
C ASP A 156 18.91 3.35 -25.49
N GLU A 157 19.86 4.28 -25.42
CA GLU A 157 20.41 4.74 -24.12
C GLU A 157 19.83 6.05 -23.60
N ALA A 158 19.36 6.92 -24.50
CA ALA A 158 18.82 8.23 -24.14
C ALA A 158 17.57 8.11 -23.25
N PRO A 159 17.28 9.09 -22.37
CA PRO A 159 16.05 9.10 -21.60
C PRO A 159 14.81 9.10 -22.50
N GLN A 160 13.96 8.10 -22.34
CA GLN A 160 12.71 7.93 -23.09
C GLN A 160 11.51 8.08 -22.16
N ALA A 161 10.48 8.80 -22.62
CA ALA A 161 9.17 8.71 -22.00
C ALA A 161 8.56 7.32 -22.28
N PRO A 162 7.82 6.70 -21.33
CA PRO A 162 7.38 5.32 -21.47
C PRO A 162 6.49 5.02 -22.68
N TRP A 163 5.69 5.99 -23.15
CA TRP A 163 4.84 5.81 -24.33
C TRP A 163 5.64 5.62 -25.63
N GLU A 164 6.85 6.18 -25.68
CA GLU A 164 7.81 6.04 -26.79
C GLU A 164 8.96 5.08 -26.44
N GLY A 165 8.85 4.35 -25.31
CA GLY A 165 9.92 3.52 -24.76
C GLY A 165 10.21 2.27 -25.60
N THR A 166 11.48 1.93 -25.73
CA THR A 166 11.96 0.71 -26.40
C THR A 166 12.60 -0.25 -25.41
N THR A 167 12.59 -1.55 -25.72
CA THR A 167 13.20 -2.60 -24.89
C THR A 167 13.91 -3.61 -25.80
N ILE A 168 14.96 -3.15 -26.48
CA ILE A 168 15.77 -3.96 -27.40
C ILE A 168 17.00 -4.46 -26.63
N PRO A 169 17.13 -5.77 -26.36
CA PRO A 169 18.24 -6.31 -25.57
C PRO A 169 19.57 -6.12 -26.29
N ALA A 170 20.60 -5.72 -25.54
CA ALA A 170 21.97 -5.53 -26.02
C ALA A 170 22.94 -5.92 -24.90
N TYR A 171 23.04 -7.22 -24.63
CA TYR A 171 23.94 -7.76 -23.63
C TYR A 171 25.38 -7.82 -24.19
N ASP A 172 26.32 -7.22 -23.47
CA ASP A 172 27.73 -7.12 -23.83
C ASP A 172 28.68 -7.55 -22.69
N GLY A 173 28.13 -8.13 -21.63
CA GLY A 173 28.89 -8.55 -20.44
C GLY A 173 28.81 -7.54 -19.30
N TRP A 174 29.56 -7.80 -18.23
CA TRP A 174 29.63 -6.90 -17.08
C TRP A 174 30.77 -5.90 -17.25
N SER A 175 30.47 -4.61 -17.05
CA SER A 175 31.47 -3.54 -17.00
C SER A 175 31.12 -2.54 -15.91
N ASP A 176 32.05 -2.26 -15.00
CA ASP A 176 31.85 -1.33 -13.88
C ASP A 176 31.49 0.09 -14.36
N ASP A 177 32.17 0.57 -15.40
CA ASP A 177 31.90 1.89 -16.02
C ASP A 177 30.89 1.84 -17.18
N GLY A 178 30.40 0.64 -17.52
CA GLY A 178 29.59 0.37 -18.70
C GLY A 178 28.20 -0.15 -18.35
N LYS A 179 27.71 -1.14 -19.11
CA LYS A 179 26.45 -1.83 -18.82
C LYS A 179 26.70 -2.95 -17.81
N TYR A 180 25.86 -3.01 -16.78
CA TYR A 180 25.99 -4.01 -15.70
C TYR A 180 24.65 -4.56 -15.20
N SER A 181 23.53 -4.17 -15.80
CA SER A 181 22.20 -4.54 -15.29
C SER A 181 21.13 -4.67 -16.38
N TRP A 182 20.15 -5.54 -16.13
CA TRP A 182 18.90 -5.58 -16.91
C TRP A 182 17.89 -4.52 -16.46
N VAL A 183 18.12 -3.88 -15.31
CA VAL A 183 17.23 -2.82 -14.80
C VAL A 183 17.56 -1.51 -15.51
N LYS A 184 16.55 -0.87 -16.12
CA LYS A 184 16.66 0.50 -16.65
C LYS A 184 16.86 1.50 -15.51
N SER A 185 17.15 2.75 -15.85
CA SER A 185 17.35 3.84 -14.87
C SER A 185 16.22 4.88 -14.98
N PRO A 186 15.14 4.76 -14.20
CA PRO A 186 14.06 5.75 -14.16
C PRO A 186 14.51 7.07 -13.51
N THR A 187 13.97 8.18 -14.00
CA THR A 187 14.13 9.51 -13.41
C THR A 187 12.79 10.24 -13.42
N PHE A 188 12.64 11.19 -12.49
CA PHE A 188 11.49 12.10 -12.45
C PHE A 188 11.99 13.53 -12.64
N TYR A 189 11.66 14.16 -13.79
CA TYR A 189 12.25 15.43 -14.23
C TYR A 189 13.78 15.46 -14.09
N GLY A 190 14.44 14.35 -14.50
CA GLY A 190 15.90 14.19 -14.44
C GLY A 190 16.48 13.86 -13.06
N LYS A 191 15.65 13.76 -12.01
CA LYS A 191 16.09 13.45 -10.64
C LYS A 191 15.90 11.97 -10.31
N THR A 192 16.80 11.41 -9.50
CA THR A 192 16.63 10.08 -8.90
C THR A 192 15.65 10.16 -7.74
N VAL A 193 14.80 9.14 -7.60
CA VAL A 193 13.68 9.15 -6.65
C VAL A 193 13.55 7.78 -5.97
N GLU A 194 13.40 7.79 -4.64
CA GLU A 194 13.05 6.60 -3.88
C GLU A 194 11.51 6.44 -3.84
N VAL A 195 11.03 5.25 -4.20
CA VAL A 195 9.61 4.86 -4.12
C VAL A 195 9.43 3.78 -3.05
N GLY A 196 8.17 3.41 -2.78
CA GLY A 196 7.84 2.32 -1.85
C GLY A 196 7.38 2.80 -0.47
N PRO A 197 7.50 1.96 0.57
CA PRO A 197 6.88 2.25 1.88
C PRO A 197 7.37 3.56 2.51
N LEU A 198 8.69 3.84 2.51
CA LEU A 198 9.22 5.07 3.11
C LEU A 198 8.64 6.32 2.42
N ALA A 199 8.67 6.37 1.08
CA ALA A 199 8.08 7.47 0.32
C ALA A 199 6.59 7.67 0.64
N ASN A 200 5.83 6.57 0.68
CA ASN A 200 4.41 6.61 1.01
C ASN A 200 4.13 7.11 2.43
N MET A 201 4.98 6.76 3.41
CA MET A 201 4.89 7.27 4.77
C MET A 201 5.09 8.78 4.80
N LEU A 202 6.20 9.25 4.23
CA LEU A 202 6.61 10.65 4.29
C LEU A 202 5.57 11.53 3.61
N VAL A 203 5.03 11.11 2.46
CA VAL A 203 3.93 11.82 1.79
C VAL A 203 2.68 11.88 2.66
N LYS A 204 2.31 10.79 3.34
CA LYS A 204 1.15 10.78 4.26
C LYS A 204 1.37 11.65 5.49
N LEU A 205 2.61 11.75 5.99
CA LEU A 205 2.98 12.65 7.09
C LEU A 205 2.92 14.11 6.64
N ALA A 206 3.46 14.42 5.46
CA ALA A 206 3.42 15.75 4.84
C ALA A 206 1.97 16.21 4.58
N ALA A 207 1.10 15.28 4.14
CA ALA A 207 -0.33 15.52 4.00
C ALA A 207 -1.11 15.63 5.33
N GLY A 208 -0.45 15.62 6.48
CA GLY A 208 -1.08 15.80 7.79
C GLY A 208 -2.06 14.68 8.16
N ARG A 209 -1.89 13.46 7.63
CA ARG A 209 -2.85 12.38 7.86
C ARG A 209 -2.74 11.84 9.29
N GLU A 210 -3.72 12.18 10.14
CA GLU A 210 -3.78 11.76 11.56
C GLU A 210 -3.58 10.26 11.76
N SER A 211 -4.27 9.44 10.96
CA SER A 211 -4.16 7.99 11.11
C SER A 211 -2.73 7.49 10.88
N THR A 212 -1.93 8.18 10.06
CA THR A 212 -0.50 7.91 9.84
C THR A 212 0.33 8.30 11.05
N GLN A 213 0.13 9.52 11.55
CA GLN A 213 0.82 10.06 12.72
C GLN A 213 0.58 9.22 13.97
N ASN A 214 -0.69 8.91 14.30
CA ASN A 214 -1.04 8.13 15.50
C ASN A 214 -0.33 6.78 15.54
N LYS A 215 -0.29 6.11 14.39
CA LYS A 215 0.25 4.75 14.27
C LYS A 215 1.77 4.73 14.28
N LEU A 216 2.42 5.77 13.74
CA LEU A 216 3.86 5.99 13.92
C LEU A 216 4.16 6.25 15.41
N ASN A 217 3.37 7.10 16.06
CA ASN A 217 3.53 7.40 17.48
C ASN A 217 3.37 6.17 18.37
N GLU A 218 2.50 5.21 18.03
CA GLU A 218 2.42 3.91 18.73
C GLU A 218 3.74 3.13 18.68
N ILE A 219 4.40 3.07 17.52
CA ILE A 219 5.72 2.41 17.39
C ILE A 219 6.77 3.18 18.18
N VAL A 220 6.80 4.51 18.06
CA VAL A 220 7.74 5.37 18.79
C VAL A 220 7.55 5.22 20.29
N ALA A 221 6.32 5.07 20.78
CA ALA A 221 6.04 4.83 22.20
C ALA A 221 6.60 3.49 22.69
N ILE A 222 6.51 2.42 21.89
CA ILE A 222 7.12 1.12 22.23
C ILE A 222 8.64 1.27 22.24
N TYR A 223 9.23 1.91 21.23
CA TYR A 223 10.66 2.17 21.16
C TYR A 223 11.17 2.99 22.36
N GLN A 224 10.47 4.05 22.72
CA GLN A 224 10.73 4.90 23.88
C GLN A 224 10.66 4.13 25.19
N LYS A 225 9.69 3.20 25.33
CA LYS A 225 9.58 2.34 26.51
C LYS A 225 10.78 1.38 26.65
N LEU A 226 11.34 0.92 25.53
CA LEU A 226 12.46 -0.03 25.52
C LEU A 226 13.82 0.65 25.69
N THR A 227 13.98 1.87 25.16
CA THR A 227 15.29 2.54 25.07
C THR A 227 15.44 3.76 25.96
N GLY A 228 14.34 4.42 26.33
CA GLY A 228 14.39 5.75 26.95
C GLY A 228 14.61 6.89 25.93
N ASN A 229 14.70 6.60 24.63
CA ASN A 229 14.91 7.59 23.57
C ASN A 229 13.69 7.69 22.63
N THR A 230 13.51 8.86 22.02
CA THR A 230 12.48 9.10 21.00
C THR A 230 13.03 8.93 19.58
N LEU A 231 12.14 8.89 18.59
CA LEU A 231 12.47 8.75 17.18
C LEU A 231 11.91 9.96 16.41
N GLU A 232 12.81 10.72 15.78
CA GLU A 232 12.47 11.91 14.99
C GLU A 232 12.27 11.59 13.51
N VAL A 233 11.55 12.44 12.78
CA VAL A 233 11.31 12.29 11.34
C VAL A 233 12.62 12.22 10.55
N ALA A 234 13.64 12.96 10.96
CA ALA A 234 14.96 12.93 10.31
C ALA A 234 15.59 11.52 10.31
N GLN A 235 15.35 10.73 11.35
CA GLN A 235 15.85 9.35 11.49
C GLN A 235 15.08 8.35 10.63
N LEU A 236 13.92 8.73 10.06
CA LEU A 236 13.17 7.88 9.14
C LEU A 236 13.84 7.76 7.77
N HIS A 237 14.76 8.67 7.42
CA HIS A 237 15.54 8.60 6.19
C HIS A 237 16.72 7.61 6.31
N SER A 238 16.40 6.35 6.64
CA SER A 238 17.37 5.32 7.02
C SER A 238 16.90 3.91 6.68
N THR A 239 17.77 2.92 6.86
CA THR A 239 17.40 1.50 6.70
C THR A 239 16.24 1.10 7.59
N LEU A 240 16.30 1.41 8.89
CA LEU A 240 15.21 1.07 9.82
C LEU A 240 13.94 1.89 9.52
N GLY A 241 14.06 3.13 9.08
CA GLY A 241 12.91 3.94 8.67
C GLY A 241 12.09 3.32 7.53
N ARG A 242 12.74 2.64 6.57
CA ARG A 242 12.04 1.85 5.53
C ARG A 242 11.27 0.67 6.10
N ILE A 243 11.88 -0.05 7.04
CA ILE A 243 11.29 -1.23 7.68
C ILE A 243 10.07 -0.81 8.52
N ILE A 244 10.22 0.27 9.30
CA ILE A 244 9.19 0.79 10.20
C ILE A 244 7.87 1.02 9.49
N TRP A 245 7.84 1.43 8.21
CA TRP A 245 6.57 1.65 7.50
C TRP A 245 6.09 0.46 6.66
N SER A 246 6.95 -0.53 6.44
CA SER A 246 6.62 -1.68 5.58
C SER A 246 5.49 -2.55 6.16
N TYR A 247 5.22 -2.47 7.47
CA TYR A 247 4.10 -3.17 8.12
C TYR A 247 2.70 -2.64 7.76
N ARG A 248 2.57 -1.37 7.32
CA ARG A 248 1.25 -0.74 7.20
C ARG A 248 0.54 -0.97 5.86
N SER A 249 1.26 -1.33 4.80
CA SER A 249 0.59 -1.76 3.56
C SER A 249 -0.39 -2.91 3.83
N LEU A 250 -0.14 -3.71 4.87
CA LEU A 250 -0.96 -4.86 5.27
C LEU A 250 -2.17 -4.51 6.16
N LEU A 251 -2.04 -3.56 7.09
CA LEU A 251 -3.03 -3.31 8.16
C LEU A 251 -4.41 -2.81 7.68
N ARG A 252 -4.50 -2.14 6.52
CA ARG A 252 -5.77 -1.55 6.05
C ARG A 252 -6.55 -2.38 5.03
N ILE A 253 -5.98 -3.49 4.53
CA ILE A 253 -6.79 -4.54 3.88
C ILE A 253 -7.66 -5.24 4.93
N ALA A 254 -7.19 -5.35 6.17
CA ALA A 254 -7.95 -5.96 7.27
C ALA A 254 -9.00 -5.01 7.92
N GLY A 255 -8.69 -3.72 8.08
CA GLY A 255 -9.54 -2.80 8.86
C GLY A 255 -10.70 -2.12 8.12
N TYR A 256 -10.73 -2.12 6.78
CA TYR A 256 -11.73 -1.33 6.03
C TYR A 256 -13.05 -2.03 5.66
N PRO A 257 -13.15 -3.38 5.50
CA PRO A 257 -14.46 -3.98 5.24
C PRO A 257 -15.44 -3.74 6.39
N ALA A 258 -14.95 -3.47 7.62
CA ALA A 258 -15.81 -3.21 8.76
C ALA A 258 -16.57 -1.87 8.69
N LYS A 259 -16.00 -0.81 8.08
CA LYS A 259 -16.64 0.52 8.05
C LYS A 259 -17.53 0.75 6.83
N SER A 260 -17.22 0.17 5.67
CA SER A 260 -18.10 0.26 4.49
C SER A 260 -19.39 -0.56 4.66
N ILE A 261 -19.34 -1.67 5.40
CA ILE A 261 -20.52 -2.50 5.70
C ILE A 261 -21.51 -1.77 6.63
N GLN A 262 -21.03 -0.97 7.58
CA GLN A 262 -21.92 -0.17 8.45
C GLN A 262 -22.69 0.92 7.68
N CYS A 263 -22.09 1.53 6.65
CA CYS A 263 -22.80 2.47 5.78
C CYS A 263 -23.90 1.79 4.94
N THR A 264 -23.66 0.57 4.45
CA THR A 264 -24.68 -0.18 3.72
C THR A 264 -25.80 -0.67 4.63
N ASP A 265 -25.54 -1.05 5.87
CA ASP A 265 -26.57 -1.52 6.81
C ASP A 265 -27.52 -0.38 7.26
N HIS A 266 -26.98 0.83 7.42
CA HIS A 266 -27.78 2.02 7.72
C HIS A 266 -28.63 2.49 6.52
N GLN A 267 -28.09 2.42 5.29
CA GLN A 267 -28.85 2.71 4.08
C GLN A 267 -29.88 1.63 3.75
N TYR A 268 -29.59 0.36 4.05
CA TYR A 268 -30.52 -0.76 3.85
C TYR A 268 -31.66 -0.73 4.87
N ARG A 269 -31.38 -0.38 6.14
CA ARG A 269 -32.44 -0.14 7.16
C ARG A 269 -33.36 1.01 6.77
N GLN A 270 -32.82 2.12 6.26
CA GLN A 270 -33.62 3.26 5.80
C GLN A 270 -34.51 2.93 4.59
N ARG A 271 -34.03 2.11 3.64
CA ARG A 271 -34.83 1.67 2.49
C ARG A 271 -35.93 0.67 2.89
N ARG A 272 -35.69 -0.22 3.85
CA ARG A 272 -36.73 -1.13 4.37
C ARG A 272 -37.83 -0.39 5.12
N SER A 273 -37.51 0.64 5.91
CA SER A 273 -38.53 1.42 6.61
C SER A 273 -39.39 2.25 5.66
N HIS A 274 -38.83 2.75 4.54
CA HIS A 274 -39.63 3.42 3.51
C HIS A 274 -40.53 2.47 2.72
N HIS A 275 -40.07 1.27 2.34
CA HIS A 275 -40.92 0.31 1.63
C HIS A 275 -42.00 -0.34 2.50
N LEU A 276 -41.78 -0.49 3.81
CA LEU A 276 -42.82 -0.96 4.73
C LEU A 276 -43.91 0.10 4.97
N CYS A 277 -43.57 1.39 4.98
CA CYS A 277 -44.57 2.47 5.05
C CYS A 277 -45.40 2.60 3.76
N GLU A 278 -44.82 2.37 2.58
CA GLU A 278 -45.57 2.43 1.31
C GLU A 278 -46.52 1.23 1.14
N ALA A 279 -46.14 0.04 1.63
CA ALA A 279 -46.98 -1.15 1.56
C ALA A 279 -48.20 -1.11 2.50
N GLU A 280 -48.13 -0.35 3.61
CA GLU A 280 -49.28 -0.17 4.52
C GLU A 280 -50.30 0.87 4.02
N HIS A 281 -49.96 1.70 3.02
CA HIS A 281 -50.86 2.73 2.48
C HIS A 281 -51.55 2.35 1.16
N SER A 282 -51.18 1.25 0.52
CA SER A 282 -51.76 0.79 -0.75
C SER A 282 -52.78 -0.36 -0.61
N GLY A 283 -53.24 -0.63 0.61
CA GLY A 283 -54.07 -1.80 0.94
C GLY A 283 -55.39 -1.48 1.64
N TYR A 284 -56.08 -0.39 1.32
CA TYR A 284 -57.52 -0.20 1.62
C TYR A 284 -58.06 0.99 0.82
N ARG A 285 -58.52 0.74 -0.41
CA ARG A 285 -59.66 1.35 -1.13
C ARG A 285 -59.66 0.94 -2.59
#